data_AF-A0A517LWI7-F1
#
_entry.id   AF-A0A517LWI7-F1
#
_cell.length_a   1.000
_cell.length_b   1.000
_cell.length_c   1.000
_cell.angle_alpha   90.00
_cell.angle_beta   90.00
_cell.angle_gamma   90.00
#
_symmetry.space_group_name_H-M   'P 1'
#
loop_
_entity.id
_entity.type
_entity.pdbx_description
1 polymer ?
#
loop_
_entity_poly.entity_id
_entity_poly.type
_entity_poly.pdbx_seq_one_letter_code
_entity_poly.pdbx_strand_id
1 'polypeptide(L)'
;MTEYRFRVVINHQVKSEHEMLDLADRLAAAGCDDGHLGGHAEGVEVVFDREAESRDEAMQSAVKQIEECGLIVKRIELDREVLAA
;
A
#
# COMPACT_ATOMS: atom_id res chain seq x y z
N MET A 1 -12.25 8.63 -13.10
CA MET A 1 -11.62 8.43 -11.78
C MET A 1 -10.27 9.12 -11.83
N THR A 2 -9.75 9.52 -10.68
CA THR A 2 -8.43 10.17 -10.58
C THR A 2 -7.46 9.15 -10.00
N GLU A 3 -6.26 9.09 -10.57
CA GLU A 3 -5.17 8.28 -10.02
C GLU A 3 -4.56 9.02 -8.82
N TYR A 4 -4.49 8.34 -7.68
CA TYR A 4 -3.91 8.86 -6.45
C TYR A 4 -2.71 8.00 -6.09
N ARG A 5 -1.53 8.62 -6.12
CA ARG A 5 -0.31 8.00 -5.66
C ARG A 5 -0.07 8.26 -4.18
N PHE A 6 0.10 7.20 -3.41
CA PHE A 6 0.44 7.28 -1.98
C PHE A 6 1.17 6.02 -1.53
N ARG A 7 1.91 6.14 -0.43
CA ARG A 7 2.65 5.03 0.16
C ARG A 7 1.99 4.61 1.48
N VAL A 8 1.85 3.32 1.69
CA VAL A 8 1.38 2.75 2.96
C VAL A 8 2.51 1.96 3.60
N VAL A 9 2.92 2.36 4.79
CA VAL A 9 3.92 1.64 5.58
C VAL A 9 3.20 0.61 6.44
N ILE A 10 3.57 -0.66 6.28
CA ILE A 10 3.03 -1.80 7.01
C ILE A 10 4.04 -2.22 8.08
N ASN A 11 3.54 -2.43 9.30
CA ASN A 11 4.33 -2.99 10.40
C ASN A 11 4.51 -4.50 10.24
N HIS A 12 5.19 -4.91 9.18
CA HIS A 12 5.50 -6.30 8.87
C HIS A 12 6.98 -6.41 8.48
N GLN A 13 7.66 -7.44 8.99
CA GLN A 13 9.05 -7.71 8.65
C GLN A 13 9.13 -8.93 7.75
N VAL A 14 9.80 -8.76 6.62
CA VAL A 14 10.08 -9.82 5.65
C VAL A 14 11.54 -10.21 5.79
N LYS A 15 11.83 -11.50 5.94
CA LYS A 15 13.19 -12.01 6.18
C LYS A 15 13.82 -12.61 4.92
N SER A 16 13.03 -12.81 3.87
CA SER A 16 13.47 -13.39 2.61
C SER A 16 12.67 -12.85 1.43
N GLU A 17 13.24 -12.96 0.24
CA GLU A 17 12.56 -12.60 -1.02
C GLU A 17 11.31 -13.45 -1.25
N HIS A 18 11.31 -14.73 -0.86
CA HIS A 18 10.11 -15.59 -0.94
C HIS A 18 8.95 -15.04 -0.10
N GLU A 19 9.20 -14.69 1.17
CA GLU A 19 8.15 -14.11 2.02
C GLU A 19 7.62 -12.77 1.45
N MET A 20 8.44 -12.04 0.70
CA MET A 20 8.00 -10.81 0.04
C MET A 20 7.12 -11.08 -1.18
N LEU A 21 7.40 -12.14 -1.94
CA LEU A 21 6.54 -12.60 -3.02
C LEU A 21 5.21 -13.15 -2.47
N ASP A 22 5.24 -13.96 -1.41
CA ASP A 22 4.02 -14.44 -0.74
C ASP A 22 3.16 -13.28 -0.22
N LEU A 23 3.79 -12.20 0.29
CA LEU A 23 3.09 -11.00 0.70
C LEU A 23 2.46 -10.26 -0.50
N ALA A 24 3.16 -10.21 -1.63
CA ALA A 24 2.65 -9.64 -2.88
C ALA A 24 1.42 -10.38 -3.38
N ASP A 25 1.48 -11.71 -3.45
CA ASP A 25 0.35 -12.55 -3.86
C ASP A 25 -0.85 -12.37 -2.92
N ARG A 26 -0.61 -12.28 -1.61
CA ARG A 26 -1.69 -12.05 -0.63
C ARG A 26 -2.36 -10.69 -0.80
N LEU A 27 -1.59 -9.64 -1.01
CA LEU A 27 -2.11 -8.29 -1.23
C LEU A 27 -2.86 -8.18 -2.56
N ALA A 28 -2.31 -8.75 -3.64
CA ALA A 28 -2.98 -8.82 -4.92
C ALA A 28 -4.31 -9.57 -4.83
N ALA A 29 -4.36 -10.69 -4.10
CA ALA A 29 -5.59 -11.45 -3.86
C ALA A 29 -6.65 -10.68 -3.06
N ALA A 30 -6.25 -9.70 -2.25
CA ALA A 30 -7.15 -8.79 -1.54
C ALA A 30 -7.59 -7.57 -2.38
N GLY A 31 -7.13 -7.46 -3.62
CA GLY A 31 -7.44 -6.34 -4.52
C GLY A 31 -6.51 -5.14 -4.36
N CYS A 32 -5.29 -5.37 -3.88
CA CYS A 32 -4.18 -4.42 -3.92
C CYS A 32 -3.22 -4.75 -5.08
N ASP A 33 -3.77 -4.97 -6.28
CA ASP A 33 -2.98 -5.25 -7.51
C ASP A 33 -2.39 -3.98 -8.16
N ASP A 34 -2.83 -2.82 -7.69
CA ASP A 34 -2.39 -1.47 -8.07
C ASP A 34 -1.24 -0.94 -7.20
N GLY A 35 -0.60 -1.82 -6.42
CA GLY A 35 0.45 -1.48 -5.46
C GLY A 35 1.79 -2.18 -5.75
N HIS A 36 2.88 -1.45 -5.61
CA HIS A 36 4.24 -1.99 -5.64
C HIS A 36 4.81 -2.15 -4.22
N LEU A 37 5.28 -3.35 -3.91
CA LEU A 37 5.92 -3.66 -2.63
C LEU A 37 7.39 -3.27 -2.60
N GLY A 38 7.78 -2.53 -1.57
CA GLY A 38 9.17 -2.15 -1.30
C GLY A 38 9.58 -2.48 0.13
N GLY A 39 10.89 -2.65 0.34
CA GLY A 39 11.44 -2.72 1.70
C GLY A 39 11.47 -1.32 2.32
N HIS A 40 11.01 -1.19 3.56
CA HIS A 40 11.04 0.06 4.30
C HIS A 40 11.84 -0.09 5.60
N ALA A 41 12.46 1.00 6.09
CA ALA A 41 13.26 0.95 7.32
C ALA A 41 12.46 0.46 8.55
N GLU A 42 11.14 0.65 8.52
CA GLU A 42 10.21 0.27 9.59
C GLU A 42 9.36 -0.97 9.26
N GLY A 43 9.70 -1.72 8.21
CA GLY A 43 8.98 -2.92 7.78
C GLY A 43 8.87 -3.03 6.27
N VAL A 44 7.65 -2.98 5.76
CA VAL A 44 7.33 -3.02 4.33
C VAL A 44 6.59 -1.76 3.95
N GLU A 45 6.84 -1.27 2.75
CA GLU A 45 6.00 -0.24 2.13
C GLU A 45 5.26 -0.79 0.92
N VAL A 46 4.06 -0.28 0.70
CA VAL A 46 3.30 -0.49 -0.54
C VAL A 46 3.07 0.88 -1.15
N VAL A 47 3.61 1.10 -2.34
CA VAL A 47 3.37 2.30 -3.13
C VAL A 47 2.19 2.03 -4.04
N PHE A 48 1.07 2.68 -3.78
CA PHE A 48 -0.15 2.55 -4.57
C PHE A 48 -0.22 3.63 -5.63
N ASP A 49 -0.70 3.25 -6.81
CA ASP A 49 -1.14 4.13 -7.89
C ASP A 49 -2.64 3.84 -8.15
N ARG A 50 -3.48 4.26 -7.20
CA ARG A 50 -4.89 3.82 -7.11
C ARG A 50 -5.87 4.75 -7.81
N GLU A 51 -6.72 4.20 -8.66
CA GLU A 51 -7.85 4.95 -9.23
C GLU A 51 -9.05 4.96 -8.28
N ALA A 52 -9.56 6.16 -7.94
CA ALA A 52 -10.74 6.30 -7.08
C ALA A 52 -11.55 7.57 -7.41
N GLU A 53 -12.73 7.72 -6.80
CA GLU A 53 -13.52 8.96 -6.89
C GLU A 53 -12.91 10.07 -6.03
N SER A 54 -12.22 9.73 -4.93
CA SER A 54 -11.54 10.67 -4.04
C SER A 54 -10.27 10.09 -3.43
N ARG A 55 -9.35 10.96 -3.00
CA ARG A 55 -8.11 10.54 -2.32
C ARG A 55 -8.41 9.77 -1.03
N ASP A 56 -9.39 10.22 -0.26
CA ASP A 56 -9.80 9.55 0.98
C ASP A 56 -10.36 8.15 0.72
N GLU A 57 -11.14 7.97 -0.34
CA GLU A 57 -11.62 6.65 -0.78
C GLU A 57 -10.46 5.73 -1.21
N ALA A 58 -9.49 6.26 -1.96
CA ALA A 58 -8.29 5.52 -2.35
C ALA A 58 -7.51 5.03 -1.12
N MET A 59 -7.26 5.92 -0.16
CA MET A 59 -6.54 5.59 1.07
C MET A 59 -7.32 4.60 1.96
N GLN A 60 -8.62 4.83 2.17
CA GLN A 60 -9.45 3.97 3.02
C GLN A 60 -9.61 2.56 2.44
N SER A 61 -9.81 2.45 1.12
CA SER A 61 -9.87 1.15 0.45
C SER A 61 -8.55 0.39 0.59
N ALA A 62 -7.40 1.06 0.44
CA ALA A 62 -6.09 0.42 0.54
C ALA A 62 -5.81 -0.08 1.96
N VAL A 63 -6.11 0.74 2.98
CA VAL A 63 -5.98 0.32 4.38
C VAL A 63 -6.86 -0.88 4.67
N LYS A 64 -8.13 -0.83 4.26
CA LYS A 64 -9.08 -1.92 4.51
C LYS A 64 -8.60 -3.24 3.91
N GLN A 65 -8.16 -3.24 2.65
CA GLN A 65 -7.68 -4.46 1.98
C GLN A 65 -6.42 -5.02 2.64
N ILE A 66 -5.48 -4.16 3.05
CA ILE A 66 -4.29 -4.57 3.81
C ILE A 66 -4.68 -5.20 5.16
N GLU A 67 -5.63 -4.60 5.87
CA GLU A 67 -6.12 -5.13 7.15
C GLU A 67 -6.90 -6.44 6.99
N GLU A 68 -7.62 -6.63 5.88
CA GLU A 68 -8.28 -7.90 5.52
C GLU A 68 -7.27 -9.03 5.29
N CYS A 69 -6.05 -8.72 4.87
CA CYS A 69 -4.94 -9.69 4.84
C CYS A 69 -4.39 -10.04 6.23
N GLY A 70 -4.87 -9.43 7.31
CA GLY A 70 -4.34 -9.59 8.66
C GLY A 70 -3.03 -8.84 8.91
N LEU A 71 -2.75 -7.81 8.10
CA LEU A 71 -1.58 -6.94 8.24
C LEU A 71 -1.96 -5.67 9.00
N ILE A 72 -0.98 -5.02 9.63
CA ILE A 72 -1.20 -3.81 10.41
C ILE A 72 -0.59 -2.63 9.66
N VAL A 73 -1.44 -1.69 9.23
CA VAL A 73 -1.00 -0.43 8.65
C VAL A 73 -0.42 0.46 9.77
N LYS A 74 0.78 0.96 9.56
CA LYS A 74 1.47 1.84 10.50
C LYS A 74 1.19 3.31 10.21
N ARG A 75 1.33 3.72 8.95
CA ARG A 75 1.01 5.08 8.49
C ARG A 75 0.86 5.13 6.98
N ILE A 76 0.21 6.18 6.50
CA ILE A 76 0.17 6.56 5.09
C ILE A 76 1.10 7.75 4.91
N GLU A 77 1.99 7.64 3.94
CA GLU A 77 2.88 8.71 3.50
C GLU A 77 2.38 9.21 2.14
N LEU A 78 2.21 10.53 2.05
CA LEU A 78 1.82 11.20 0.81
C LEU A 78 3.06 11.84 0.23
N ASP A 79 3.35 11.54 -1.03
CA ASP A 79 4.45 12.20 -1.71
C ASP A 79 4.11 13.69 -1.92
N ARG A 80 5.04 14.56 -1.55
CA ARG A 80 4.76 16.00 -1.41
C ARG A 80 4.60 16.71 -2.77
N GLU A 81 4.82 16.00 -3.88
CA GLU A 81 4.72 16.53 -5.24
C GLU A 81 3.27 16.67 -5.77
N VAL A 82 2.24 16.24 -5.02
CA VAL A 82 0.82 16.38 -5.44
C VAL A 82 0.16 17.68 -4.94
N LEU A 83 0.91 18.60 -4.32
CA LEU A 83 0.37 19.90 -3.86
C LEU A 83 0.65 21.07 -4.82
N ALA A 84 1.12 20.81 -6.03
CA ALA A 84 1.45 21.85 -7.01
C ALA A 84 0.86 21.56 -8.40
N ALA A 85 -0.46 21.68 -8.56
CA ALA A 85 -1.11 21.96 -9.84
C ALA A 85 -2.48 22.60 -9.61
#